data_AF-A0AAD9UUX2-F1
#
_entry.id   AF-A0AAD9UUX2-F1
#
_cell.length_a   1.000
_cell.length_b   1.000
_cell.length_c   1.000
_cell.angle_alpha   90.00
_cell.angle_beta   90.00
_cell.angle_gamma   90.00
#
_symmetry.space_group_name_H-M   'P 1'
#
loop_
_entity.id
_entity.type
_entity.pdbx_description
1 polymer ?
#
loop_
_entity_poly.entity_id
_entity_poly.type
_entity_poly.pdbx_seq_one_letter_code
_entity_poly.pdbx_strand_id
1 'polypeptide(L)'
;MATKKQPVMEWTDDRYILLLREMIASELFQFKKGSPDRGKIWESIQEGLNKLDHPKFTIKEKKGVRDRWNLLQVKFKRIQREELQSSGIDCVLSEKDALIEELCEKEDSFSAKDKKKSVDKEAAEEIRKKAMERMASKKKIKRIRWRQRQKDSKKRGRCS
;
A
#
# COMPACT_ATOMS: atom_id res chain seq x y z
N MET A 1 -22.61 -33.41 -14.83
CA MET A 1 -23.31 -32.26 -14.19
C MET A 1 -23.04 -31.03 -15.03
N ALA A 2 -24.05 -30.47 -15.70
CA ALA A 2 -23.88 -29.24 -16.49
C ALA A 2 -23.80 -28.04 -15.53
N THR A 3 -22.62 -27.41 -15.44
CA THR A 3 -22.45 -26.17 -14.71
C THR A 3 -23.18 -25.07 -15.48
N LYS A 4 -24.33 -24.61 -14.95
CA LYS A 4 -25.03 -23.43 -15.49
C LYS A 4 -24.05 -22.25 -15.45
N LYS A 5 -23.53 -21.82 -16.61
CA LYS A 5 -22.75 -20.58 -16.73
C LYS A 5 -23.66 -19.44 -16.30
N GLN A 6 -23.40 -18.89 -15.11
CA GLN A 6 -24.08 -17.70 -14.64
C GLN A 6 -23.78 -16.55 -15.61
N PRO A 7 -24.78 -15.73 -16.00
CA PRO A 7 -24.55 -14.60 -16.87
C PRO A 7 -23.53 -13.67 -16.22
N VAL A 8 -22.45 -13.38 -16.94
CA VAL A 8 -21.43 -12.44 -16.50
C VAL A 8 -22.05 -11.06 -16.57
N MET A 9 -22.15 -10.39 -15.42
CA MET A 9 -22.64 -9.01 -15.35
C MET A 9 -21.77 -8.11 -16.23
N GLU A 10 -22.41 -7.39 -17.15
CA GLU A 10 -21.76 -6.41 -18.00
C GLU A 10 -21.36 -5.17 -17.19
N TRP A 11 -20.21 -4.58 -17.49
CA TRP A 11 -19.79 -3.36 -16.81
C TRP A 11 -20.07 -2.17 -17.72
N THR A 12 -21.14 -1.44 -17.39
CA THR A 12 -21.56 -0.20 -18.05
C THR A 12 -20.99 1.02 -17.33
N ASP A 13 -21.06 2.19 -17.97
CA ASP A 13 -20.57 3.45 -17.39
C ASP A 13 -21.25 3.79 -16.06
N ASP A 14 -22.57 3.61 -15.93
CA ASP A 14 -23.27 3.79 -14.66
C ASP A 14 -22.74 2.86 -13.55
N ARG A 15 -22.45 1.59 -13.90
CA ARG A 15 -21.89 0.60 -12.95
C ARG A 15 -20.47 0.98 -12.56
N TYR A 16 -19.68 1.56 -13.47
CA TYR A 16 -18.37 2.10 -13.15
C TYR A 16 -18.47 3.33 -12.25
N ILE A 17 -19.38 4.27 -12.53
CA ILE A 17 -19.60 5.46 -11.68
C ILE A 17 -19.97 5.05 -10.26
N LEU A 18 -20.88 4.09 -10.10
CA LEU A 18 -21.26 3.58 -8.78
C LEU A 18 -20.10 2.91 -8.05
N LEU A 19 -19.29 2.11 -8.75
CA LEU A 19 -18.06 1.55 -8.19
C LEU A 19 -17.11 2.65 -7.69
N LEU A 20 -16.87 3.68 -8.51
CA LEU A 20 -15.97 4.77 -8.18
C LEU A 20 -16.48 5.60 -7.00
N ARG A 21 -17.78 5.91 -6.97
CA ARG A 21 -18.43 6.60 -5.84
C ARG A 21 -18.33 5.79 -4.55
N GLU A 22 -18.58 4.49 -4.60
CA GLU A 22 -18.45 3.61 -3.42
C GLU A 22 -17.01 3.53 -2.92
N MET A 23 -16.03 3.54 -3.83
CA MET A 23 -14.60 3.60 -3.48
C MET A 23 -14.21 4.91 -2.79
N ILE A 24 -14.78 6.05 -3.22
CA ILE A 24 -14.61 7.35 -2.57
C ILE A 24 -15.25 7.31 -1.18
N ALA A 25 -16.50 6.86 -1.08
CA ALA A 25 -17.27 6.82 0.17
C ALA A 25 -16.64 5.88 1.22
N SER A 26 -16.07 4.76 0.78
CA SER A 26 -15.37 3.82 1.66
C SER A 26 -13.93 4.23 1.98
N GLU A 27 -13.49 5.40 1.49
CA GLU A 27 -12.19 6.00 1.75
C GLU A 27 -11.02 5.03 1.54
N LEU A 28 -11.10 4.20 0.50
CA LEU A 28 -10.21 3.07 0.27
C LEU A 28 -8.72 3.44 0.31
N PHE A 29 -8.37 4.63 -0.18
CA PHE A 29 -7.00 5.11 -0.30
C PHE A 29 -6.45 5.78 0.98
N GLN A 30 -7.25 5.88 2.05
CA GLN A 30 -6.73 6.27 3.37
C GLN A 30 -5.86 5.19 4.02
N PHE A 31 -5.89 3.97 3.49
CA PHE A 31 -5.16 2.83 4.04
C PHE A 31 -4.00 2.42 3.15
N LYS A 32 -2.91 2.00 3.79
CA LYS A 32 -1.69 1.56 3.11
C LYS A 32 -1.96 0.46 2.11
N LYS A 33 -1.34 0.57 0.94
CA LYS A 33 -1.40 -0.47 -0.09
C LYS A 33 -0.88 -1.79 0.48
N GLY A 34 -1.69 -2.85 0.37
CA GLY A 34 -1.36 -4.16 0.92
C GLY A 34 -1.64 -4.33 2.41
N SER A 35 -2.17 -3.32 3.10
CA SER A 35 -2.65 -3.49 4.48
C SER A 35 -3.86 -4.42 4.54
N PRO A 36 -4.02 -5.20 5.63
CA PRO A 36 -5.20 -6.03 5.83
C PRO A 36 -6.49 -5.19 5.90
N ASP A 37 -6.42 -3.98 6.46
CA ASP A 37 -7.57 -3.07 6.55
C ASP A 37 -8.07 -2.63 5.17
N ARG A 38 -7.14 -2.31 4.24
CA ARG A 38 -7.52 -2.05 2.84
C ARG A 38 -8.15 -3.29 2.20
N GLY A 39 -7.71 -4.49 2.58
CA GLY A 39 -8.31 -5.74 2.16
C GLY A 39 -9.76 -5.94 2.62
N LYS A 40 -10.12 -5.44 3.82
CA LYS A 40 -11.49 -5.44 4.36
C LYS A 40 -12.37 -4.41 3.67
N ILE A 41 -11.81 -3.24 3.33
CA ILE A 41 -12.58 -2.22 2.60
C ILE A 41 -12.98 -2.71 1.21
N TRP A 42 -12.09 -3.44 0.52
CA TRP A 42 -12.48 -4.09 -0.74
C TRP A 42 -13.62 -5.11 -0.58
N GLU A 43 -13.72 -5.80 0.56
CA GLU A 43 -14.87 -6.66 0.89
C GLU A 43 -16.11 -5.82 1.12
N SER A 44 -16.01 -4.76 1.94
CA SER A 44 -17.12 -3.85 2.21
C SER A 44 -17.68 -3.21 0.93
N ILE A 45 -16.82 -2.76 0.01
CA ILE A 45 -17.23 -2.21 -1.28
C ILE A 45 -17.96 -3.28 -2.12
N GLN A 46 -17.42 -4.51 -2.16
CA GLN A 46 -18.05 -5.60 -2.89
C GLN A 46 -19.44 -5.94 -2.33
N GLU A 47 -19.57 -6.00 -1.01
CA GLU A 47 -20.85 -6.20 -0.34
C GLU A 47 -21.81 -5.04 -0.56
N GLY A 48 -21.33 -3.79 -0.46
CA GLY A 48 -22.10 -2.58 -0.68
C GLY A 48 -22.70 -2.53 -2.09
N LEU A 49 -21.88 -2.82 -3.11
CA LEU A 49 -22.34 -2.89 -4.49
C LEU A 49 -23.37 -4.01 -4.71
N ASN A 50 -23.17 -5.19 -4.11
CA ASN A 50 -24.13 -6.28 -4.24
C ASN A 50 -25.45 -6.06 -3.48
N LYS A 51 -25.49 -5.12 -2.51
CA LYS A 51 -26.72 -4.71 -1.82
C LYS A 51 -27.58 -3.75 -2.65
N LEU A 52 -27.05 -3.18 -3.75
CA LEU A 52 -27.82 -2.33 -4.63
C LEU A 52 -28.82 -3.15 -5.46
N ASP A 53 -30.09 -2.78 -5.39
CA ASP A 53 -31.14 -3.40 -6.20
C ASP A 53 -31.04 -3.01 -7.69
N HIS A 54 -30.69 -1.75 -7.97
CA HIS A 54 -30.58 -1.21 -9.32
C HIS A 54 -29.39 -0.24 -9.45
N PRO A 55 -28.42 -0.52 -10.36
CA PRO A 55 -28.23 -1.77 -11.10
C PRO A 55 -27.78 -2.92 -10.19
N LYS A 56 -28.29 -4.13 -10.44
CA LYS A 56 -27.89 -5.32 -9.69
C LYS A 56 -26.46 -5.74 -10.00
N PHE A 57 -25.64 -5.87 -8.96
CA PHE A 57 -24.28 -6.38 -9.05
C PHE A 57 -24.25 -7.89 -8.72
N THR A 58 -23.40 -8.64 -9.43
CA THR A 58 -23.16 -10.08 -9.17
C THR A 58 -21.68 -10.35 -8.94
N ILE A 59 -21.06 -9.53 -8.10
CA ILE A 59 -19.62 -9.62 -7.81
C ILE A 59 -19.39 -10.69 -6.74
N LYS A 60 -18.78 -11.81 -7.11
CA LYS A 60 -18.56 -12.93 -6.18
C LYS A 60 -17.41 -12.72 -5.20
N GLU A 61 -16.37 -12.03 -5.63
CA GLU A 61 -15.12 -11.87 -4.88
C GLU A 61 -14.64 -10.42 -4.94
N LYS A 62 -14.06 -9.95 -3.84
CA LYS A 62 -13.38 -8.64 -3.77
C LYS A 62 -12.29 -8.46 -4.83
N LYS A 63 -11.68 -9.57 -5.28
CA LYS A 63 -10.70 -9.57 -6.37
C LYS A 63 -11.30 -9.01 -7.67
N GLY A 64 -12.57 -9.33 -7.96
CA GLY A 64 -13.27 -8.80 -9.13
C GLY A 64 -13.41 -7.28 -9.11
N VAL A 65 -13.67 -6.68 -7.94
CA VAL A 65 -13.72 -5.22 -7.77
C VAL A 65 -12.34 -4.61 -8.05
N ARG A 66 -11.31 -5.19 -7.44
CA ARG A 66 -9.93 -4.71 -7.58
C ARG A 66 -9.42 -4.80 -9.02
N ASP A 67 -9.70 -5.90 -9.71
CA ASP A 67 -9.30 -6.10 -11.10
C ASP A 67 -9.99 -5.09 -12.02
N ARG A 68 -11.25 -4.75 -11.74
CA ARG A 68 -11.99 -3.71 -12.48
C ARG A 68 -11.41 -2.32 -12.26
N TRP A 69 -11.06 -1.97 -11.02
CA TRP A 69 -10.35 -0.73 -10.73
C TRP A 69 -9.01 -0.64 -11.49
N ASN A 70 -8.19 -1.70 -11.45
CA ASN A 70 -6.91 -1.73 -12.17
C ASN A 70 -7.12 -1.53 -13.68
N LEU A 71 -8.15 -2.14 -14.27
CA LEU A 71 -8.46 -1.99 -15.68
C LEU A 71 -8.83 -0.54 -16.03
N LEU A 72 -9.64 0.13 -15.18
CA LEU A 72 -9.99 1.54 -15.36
C LEU A 72 -8.75 2.43 -15.31
N GLN A 73 -7.87 2.23 -14.33
CA GLN A 73 -6.61 2.99 -14.23
C GLN A 73 -5.75 2.83 -15.49
N VAL A 74 -5.59 1.59 -15.99
CA VAL A 74 -4.77 1.31 -17.19
C VAL A 74 -5.37 1.96 -18.43
N LYS A 75 -6.70 1.88 -18.59
CA LYS A 75 -7.41 2.51 -19.73
C LYS A 75 -7.28 4.03 -19.69
N PHE A 76 -7.54 4.64 -18.53
CA PHE A 76 -7.46 6.09 -18.36
C PHE A 76 -6.05 6.63 -18.65
N LYS A 77 -5.00 5.98 -18.12
CA LYS A 77 -3.60 6.35 -18.40
C LYS A 77 -3.21 6.16 -19.87
N ARG A 78 -3.81 5.19 -20.57
CA ARG A 78 -3.60 5.00 -22.01
C ARG A 78 -4.22 6.14 -22.80
N ILE A 79 -5.50 6.44 -22.54
CA ILE A 79 -6.23 7.51 -23.22
C ILE A 79 -5.52 8.84 -23.00
N GLN A 80 -5.19 9.21 -21.75
CA GLN A 80 -4.45 10.44 -21.48
C GLN A 80 -3.14 10.55 -22.26
N ARG A 81 -2.38 9.45 -22.40
CA ARG A 81 -1.13 9.46 -23.17
C ARG A 81 -1.37 9.64 -24.67
N GLU A 82 -2.36 8.95 -25.21
CA GLU A 82 -2.70 9.01 -26.64
C GLU A 82 -3.27 10.38 -27.01
N GLU A 83 -4.14 10.97 -26.19
CA GLU A 83 -4.71 12.31 -26.39
C GLU A 83 -3.64 13.42 -26.28
N LEU A 84 -2.75 13.36 -25.28
CA LEU A 84 -1.60 14.27 -25.19
C LEU A 84 -0.67 14.17 -26.40
N GLN A 85 -0.54 12.99 -26.99
CA GLN A 85 0.34 12.78 -28.13
C GLN A 85 -0.31 13.15 -29.47
N SER A 86 -1.63 13.04 -29.59
CA SER A 86 -2.31 13.12 -30.89
C SER A 86 -3.12 14.40 -31.10
N SER A 87 -3.61 15.04 -30.04
CA SER A 87 -4.65 16.08 -30.17
C SER A 87 -4.18 17.47 -29.72
N GLY A 88 -3.37 17.56 -28.66
CA GLY A 88 -3.01 18.85 -28.06
C GLY A 88 -4.22 19.64 -27.54
N ILE A 89 -5.41 19.05 -27.53
CA ILE A 89 -6.68 19.65 -27.12
C ILE A 89 -7.26 18.81 -25.97
N ASP A 90 -7.67 19.53 -24.93
CA ASP A 90 -8.28 19.00 -23.71
C ASP A 90 -9.58 18.25 -24.05
N CYS A 91 -9.61 16.96 -23.73
CA CYS A 91 -10.79 16.12 -23.93
C CYS A 91 -11.82 16.44 -22.84
N VAL A 92 -13.09 16.57 -23.22
CA VAL A 92 -14.19 16.74 -22.25
C VAL A 92 -14.22 15.52 -21.33
N LEU A 93 -13.71 15.69 -20.11
CA LEU A 93 -13.66 14.64 -19.10
C LEU A 93 -15.09 14.23 -18.74
N SER A 94 -15.44 12.97 -19.01
CA SER A 94 -16.69 12.40 -18.52
C SER A 94 -16.66 12.33 -16.98
N GLU A 95 -17.82 12.33 -16.32
CA GLU A 95 -17.91 12.17 -14.86
C GLU A 95 -17.11 10.96 -14.37
N LYS A 96 -17.17 9.86 -15.13
CA LYS A 96 -16.38 8.65 -14.88
C LYS A 96 -14.87 8.93 -14.88
N ASP A 97 -14.38 9.72 -15.81
CA ASP A 97 -12.96 10.02 -15.97
C ASP A 97 -12.46 10.95 -14.86
N ALA A 98 -13.26 11.96 -14.50
CA ALA A 98 -12.97 12.84 -13.34
C ALA A 98 -12.88 12.05 -12.03
N LEU A 99 -13.79 11.09 -11.81
CA LEU A 99 -13.74 10.22 -10.62
C LEU A 99 -12.51 9.30 -10.62
N ILE A 100 -12.07 8.81 -11.79
CA ILE A 100 -10.86 7.98 -11.90
C ILE A 100 -9.61 8.81 -11.58
N GLU A 101 -9.57 10.06 -12.06
CA GLU A 101 -8.48 11.01 -11.80
C GLU A 101 -8.37 11.30 -10.30
N GLU A 102 -9.46 11.72 -9.65
CA GLU A 102 -9.48 12.01 -8.21
C GLU A 102 -9.00 10.82 -7.37
N LEU A 103 -9.47 9.62 -7.70
CA LEU A 103 -9.07 8.40 -7.01
C LEU A 103 -7.59 8.05 -7.25
N CYS A 104 -7.04 8.33 -8.44
CA CYS A 104 -5.61 8.17 -8.71
C CYS A 104 -4.76 9.16 -7.89
N GLU A 105 -5.15 10.43 -7.82
CA GLU A 105 -4.46 11.45 -7.02
C GLU A 105 -4.47 11.11 -5.52
N LYS A 106 -5.60 10.62 -5.01
CA LYS A 106 -5.70 10.13 -3.63
C LYS A 106 -4.77 8.93 -3.37
N GLU A 107 -4.62 8.02 -4.33
CA GLU A 107 -3.68 6.89 -4.19
C GLU A 107 -2.22 7.37 -4.15
N ASP A 108 -1.84 8.30 -5.03
CA ASP A 108 -0.47 8.80 -5.14
C ASP A 108 -0.06 9.70 -3.96
N SER A 109 -0.96 10.55 -3.47
CA SER A 109 -0.73 11.39 -2.29
C SER A 109 -0.55 10.55 -1.01
N PHE A 110 -1.25 9.43 -0.86
CA PHE A 110 -1.03 8.49 0.24
C PHE A 110 0.30 7.75 0.11
N SER A 111 0.65 7.28 -1.09
CA SER A 111 1.95 6.65 -1.40
C SER A 111 3.12 7.57 -1.05
N ALA A 112 3.01 8.87 -1.32
CA ALA A 112 4.00 9.87 -0.95
C ALA A 112 4.15 10.04 0.57
N LYS A 113 3.03 10.07 1.32
CA LYS A 113 3.05 10.13 2.80
C LYS A 113 3.63 8.87 3.43
N ASP A 114 3.30 7.69 2.91
CA ASP A 114 3.84 6.41 3.39
C ASP A 114 5.36 6.32 3.19
N LYS A 115 5.86 6.74 2.02
CA LYS A 115 7.31 6.80 1.74
C LYS A 115 8.05 7.73 2.73
N LYS A 116 7.45 8.88 3.07
CA LYS A 116 8.06 9.80 4.05
C LYS A 116 8.11 9.20 5.46
N LYS A 117 7.10 8.42 5.87
CA LYS A 117 7.07 7.70 7.16
C LYS A 117 8.02 6.50 7.21
N SER A 118 8.22 5.77 6.11
CA SER A 118 9.13 4.62 6.10
C SER A 118 10.59 5.04 6.21
N VAL A 119 10.99 6.13 5.54
CA VAL A 119 12.37 6.66 5.61
C VAL A 119 12.72 7.08 7.05
N ASP A 120 11.80 7.72 7.76
CA ASP A 120 12.01 8.14 9.15
C ASP A 120 12.20 6.93 10.11
N LYS A 121 11.42 5.86 9.91
CA LYS A 121 11.52 4.63 10.71
C LYS A 121 12.84 3.89 10.47
N GLU A 122 13.30 3.83 9.23
CA GLU A 122 14.56 3.17 8.86
C GLU A 122 15.78 3.90 9.46
N ALA A 123 15.75 5.24 9.45
CA ALA A 123 16.77 6.06 10.13
C ALA A 123 16.80 5.81 11.65
N ALA A 124 15.64 5.68 12.29
CA ALA A 124 15.55 5.41 13.73
C ALA A 124 16.07 4.00 14.10
N GLU A 125 15.79 2.99 13.28
CA GLU A 125 16.30 1.62 13.51
C GLU A 125 17.82 1.51 13.31
N GLU A 126 18.38 2.22 12.32
CA GLU A 126 19.83 2.31 12.12
C GLU A 126 20.55 2.96 13.31
N ILE A 127 20.01 4.07 13.85
CA ILE A 127 20.55 4.71 15.06
C ILE A 127 20.50 3.74 16.25
N ARG A 128 19.39 3.01 16.43
CA ARG A 128 19.23 2.03 17.51
C ARG A 128 20.23 0.88 17.39
N LYS A 129 20.47 0.37 16.18
CA LYS A 129 21.42 -0.71 15.92
C LYS A 129 22.85 -0.27 16.20
N LYS A 130 23.27 0.90 15.68
CA LYS A 130 24.59 1.49 15.96
C LYS A 130 24.82 1.74 17.45
N ALA A 131 23.79 2.16 18.19
CA ALA A 131 23.89 2.34 19.64
C ALA A 131 24.11 1.00 20.37
N MET A 132 23.37 -0.05 20.00
CA MET A 132 23.55 -1.39 20.59
C MET A 132 24.92 -1.99 20.30
N GLU A 133 25.42 -1.87 19.07
CA GLU A 133 26.76 -2.35 18.68
C GLU A 133 27.88 -1.62 19.45
N ARG A 134 27.73 -0.30 19.64
CA ARG A 134 28.68 0.50 20.41
C ARG A 134 28.73 0.09 21.88
N MET A 135 27.58 -0.20 22.48
CA MET A 135 27.50 -0.69 23.86
C MET A 135 28.08 -2.10 24.02
N ALA A 136 27.79 -3.00 23.07
CA ALA A 136 28.36 -4.35 23.05
C ALA A 136 29.89 -4.31 22.92
N SER A 137 30.42 -3.46 22.05
CA SER A 137 31.87 -3.25 21.85
C SER A 137 32.54 -2.70 23.12
N LYS A 138 31.96 -1.68 23.76
CA LYS A 138 32.44 -1.16 25.06
C LYS A 138 32.46 -2.23 26.15
N LYS A 139 31.42 -3.07 26.24
CA LYS A 139 31.33 -4.16 27.23
C LYS A 139 32.39 -5.24 26.98
N LYS A 140 32.68 -5.56 25.71
CA LYS A 140 33.75 -6.50 25.31
C LYS A 140 35.14 -5.97 25.69
N ILE A 141 35.44 -4.71 25.36
CA ILE A 141 36.71 -4.05 25.72
C ILE A 141 36.90 -4.01 27.24
N LYS A 142 35.87 -3.64 28.00
CA LYS A 142 35.93 -3.59 29.47
C LYS A 142 36.20 -4.98 30.05
N ARG A 143 35.60 -6.04 29.50
CA ARG A 143 35.83 -7.44 29.91
C ARG A 143 37.26 -7.91 29.62
N ILE A 144 37.80 -7.57 28.45
CA ILE A 144 39.19 -7.89 28.08
C ILE A 144 40.16 -7.17 29.02
N ARG A 145 39.95 -5.87 29.26
CA ARG A 145 40.78 -5.07 30.19
C ARG A 145 40.75 -5.62 31.62
N TRP A 146 39.59 -6.06 32.10
CA TRP A 146 39.46 -6.71 33.41
C TRP A 146 40.23 -8.05 33.48
N ARG A 147 40.15 -8.89 32.44
CA ARG A 147 40.92 -10.14 32.37
C ARG A 147 42.43 -9.90 32.30
N GLN A 148 42.86 -8.88 31.57
CA GLN A 148 44.28 -8.50 31.49
C GLN A 148 44.81 -8.09 32.88
N ARG A 149 44.08 -7.21 33.56
CA ARG A 149 44.45 -6.71 34.90
C ARG A 149 44.57 -7.84 35.95
N GLN A 150 43.70 -8.84 35.89
CA GLN A 150 43.74 -10.03 36.76
C GLN A 150 44.94 -10.95 36.47
N LYS A 151 45.39 -11.04 35.22
CA LYS A 151 46.59 -11.79 34.85
C LYS A 151 47.85 -11.06 35.32
N ASP A 152 47.89 -9.75 35.17
CA ASP A 152 49.03 -8.92 35.58
C ASP A 152 49.20 -8.89 37.10
N SER A 153 48.11 -8.85 37.88
CA SER A 153 48.16 -8.92 39.35
C SER A 153 48.67 -10.28 39.85
N LYS A 154 48.30 -11.40 39.20
CA LYS A 154 48.80 -12.74 39.54
C LYS A 154 50.29 -12.95 39.20
N LYS A 155 50.80 -12.31 38.15
CA LYS A 155 52.24 -12.36 37.82
C LYS A 155 53.09 -11.58 38.81
N ARG A 156 52.60 -10.44 39.32
CA ARG A 156 53.34 -9.61 40.30
C ARG A 156 53.39 -10.22 41.71
N GLY A 157 52.41 -11.02 42.11
CA GLY A 157 52.43 -11.73 43.41
C GLY A 157 53.24 -13.03 43.44
N ARG A 158 53.90 -13.41 42.33
CA ARG A 158 54.69 -14.66 42.24
C ARG A 158 56.21 -14.42 42.24
N CYS A 159 56.63 -13.16 42.29
CA CYS A 159 58.00 -12.74 42.58
C CYS A 159 58.02 -12.02 43.93
N SER A 160 57.87 -12.76 45.02
CA SER A 160 58.23 -12.36 46.39
C SER A 160 58.52 -13.61 47.18
#